data_AF-A0A6A2X2A5-F1
#
_entry.id   AF-A0A6A2X2A5-F1
#
_cell.length_a   1.000
_cell.length_b   1.000
_cell.length_c   1.000
_cell.angle_alpha   90.00
_cell.angle_beta   90.00
_cell.angle_gamma   90.00
#
_symmetry.space_group_name_H-M   'P 1'
#
loop_
_entity.id
_entity.type
_entity.pdbx_description
1 polymer ?
#
loop_
_entity_poly.entity_id
_entity_poly.type
_entity_poly.pdbx_seq_one_letter_code
_entity_poly.pdbx_strand_id
1 'polypeptide(L)'
;MLPMPNQGHLKPMLKLAELLCHASFQVTFINTEYVNETFVSSIDIQAFSRRFPGFRDAAKPALFEVMVSLMRQQQPPTCIIADGIMSCSAIDAGKEFGAPVLAFRTSSACCIWTYFHLSMLIQEGEVPLQG
;
A
#
# COMPACT_ATOMS: atom_id res chain seq x y z
N MET A 1 -0.75 -4.43 -4.74
CA MET A 1 -0.22 -3.79 -3.52
C MET A 1 -0.22 -2.28 -3.73
N LEU A 2 -0.75 -1.54 -2.76
CA LEU A 2 -0.94 -0.09 -2.78
C LEU A 2 -0.14 0.55 -1.63
N PRO A 3 1.18 0.79 -1.79
CA PRO A 3 2.00 1.48 -0.79
C PRO A 3 1.61 2.95 -0.64
N MET A 4 1.86 3.52 0.55
CA MET A 4 1.90 4.96 0.73
C MET A 4 3.26 5.49 0.25
N PRO A 5 3.33 6.59 -0.54
CA PRO A 5 4.58 7.09 -1.12
C PRO A 5 5.50 7.78 -0.09
N ASN A 6 5.99 7.01 0.89
CA ASN A 6 6.95 7.45 1.91
C ASN A 6 7.94 6.32 2.27
N GLN A 7 9.17 6.67 2.64
CA GLN A 7 10.33 5.78 2.73
C GLN A 7 10.13 4.75 3.84
N GLY A 8 9.50 5.17 4.94
CA GLY A 8 9.11 4.31 6.04
C GLY A 8 8.06 3.25 5.66
N HIS A 9 7.34 3.44 4.55
CA HIS A 9 6.24 2.58 4.13
C HIS A 9 6.63 1.67 2.95
N LEU A 10 7.43 2.17 2.00
CA LEU A 10 7.85 1.40 0.82
C LEU A 10 8.71 0.18 1.18
N LYS A 11 9.71 0.31 2.04
CA LYS A 11 10.62 -0.80 2.36
C LYS A 11 9.89 -1.99 2.99
N PRO A 12 9.04 -1.82 4.02
CA PRO A 12 8.24 -2.92 4.55
C PRO A 12 7.30 -3.53 3.49
N MET A 13 6.66 -2.71 2.66
CA MET A 13 5.76 -3.18 1.61
C MET A 13 6.49 -3.99 0.54
N LEU A 14 7.71 -3.61 0.15
CA LEU A 14 8.54 -4.39 -0.76
C LEU A 14 9.02 -5.69 -0.13
N LYS A 15 9.36 -5.70 1.16
CA LYS A 15 9.73 -6.94 1.85
C LYS A 15 8.54 -7.91 1.91
N LEU A 16 7.34 -7.39 2.12
CA LEU A 16 6.12 -8.20 2.02
C LEU A 16 5.91 -8.73 0.59
N ALA A 17 6.11 -7.89 -0.44
CA ALA A 17 6.04 -8.32 -1.83
C ALA A 17 7.04 -9.45 -2.14
N GLU A 18 8.26 -9.36 -1.59
CA GLU A 18 9.31 -10.38 -1.72
C GLU A 18 8.84 -11.73 -1.17
N LEU A 19 8.29 -11.73 0.04
CA LEU A 19 7.78 -12.94 0.70
C LEU A 19 6.61 -13.56 -0.09
N LEU A 20 5.72 -12.73 -0.63
CA LEU A 20 4.60 -13.18 -1.46
C LEU A 20 5.08 -13.78 -2.78
N CYS A 21 6.04 -13.14 -3.44
CA CYS A 21 6.68 -13.68 -4.65
C CYS A 21 7.36 -15.02 -4.37
N HIS A 22 8.05 -15.18 -3.23
CA HIS A 22 8.63 -16.45 -2.81
C HIS A 22 7.58 -17.54 -2.56
N ALA A 23 6.41 -17.16 -2.06
CA ALA A 23 5.25 -18.04 -1.92
C ALA A 23 4.48 -18.26 -3.24
N SER A 24 5.08 -17.92 -4.39
CA SER A 24 4.51 -18.09 -5.73
C SER A 24 3.25 -17.27 -6.03
N PHE A 25 3.01 -16.19 -5.27
CA PHE A 25 1.98 -15.22 -5.63
C PHE A 25 2.48 -14.27 -6.71
N GLN A 26 1.59 -13.94 -7.65
CA GLN A 26 1.83 -12.82 -8.58
C GLN A 26 1.48 -11.51 -7.87
N VAL A 27 2.46 -10.61 -7.77
CA VAL A 27 2.34 -9.37 -7.04
C VAL A 27 2.44 -8.20 -8.01
N THR A 28 1.35 -7.45 -8.15
CA THR A 28 1.37 -6.14 -8.83
C THR A 28 1.55 -5.04 -7.80
N PHE A 29 2.66 -4.32 -7.87
CA PHE A 29 3.00 -3.22 -6.97
C PHE A 29 2.75 -1.89 -7.68
N ILE A 30 1.76 -1.14 -7.19
CA ILE A 30 1.27 0.08 -7.83
C ILE A 30 1.89 1.28 -7.14
N ASN A 31 2.84 1.94 -7.78
CA ASN A 31 3.44 3.15 -7.25
C ASN A 31 2.69 4.38 -7.79
N THR A 32 2.32 5.30 -6.91
CA THR A 32 1.79 6.60 -7.31
C THR A 32 2.94 7.53 -7.67
N GLU A 33 2.89 8.17 -8.84
CA GLU A 33 3.92 9.09 -9.37
C GLU A 33 4.24 10.32 -8.51
N TYR A 34 3.59 10.50 -7.34
CA TYR A 34 3.97 11.53 -6.37
C TYR A 34 5.37 11.35 -5.78
N VAL A 35 6.02 10.23 -6.09
CA VAL A 35 7.43 10.01 -5.80
C VAL A 35 8.26 10.72 -6.86
N ASN A 36 8.68 11.96 -6.55
CA ASN A 36 9.72 12.71 -7.26
C ASN A 36 10.85 11.77 -7.71
N GLU A 37 11.35 11.91 -8.95
CA GLU A 37 12.37 11.05 -9.58
C GLU A 37 13.59 10.77 -8.67
N THR A 38 13.89 11.67 -7.73
CA THR A 38 14.95 11.55 -6.72
C THR A 38 14.72 10.43 -5.68
N PHE A 39 13.48 10.05 -5.38
CA PHE A 39 13.18 9.16 -4.25
C PHE A 39 13.04 7.68 -4.66
N VAL A 40 12.57 7.40 -5.88
CA VAL A 40 12.67 6.07 -6.51
C VAL A 40 14.14 5.65 -6.63
N SER A 41 15.08 6.59 -6.76
CA SER A 41 16.51 6.28 -6.85
C SER A 41 17.09 5.54 -5.63
N SER A 42 16.48 5.72 -4.44
CA SER A 42 16.95 5.10 -3.19
C SER A 42 16.44 3.67 -2.96
N ILE A 43 15.39 3.28 -3.68
CA ILE A 43 14.77 1.95 -3.58
C ILE A 43 14.64 1.44 -5.01
N ASP A 44 15.59 0.60 -5.43
CA ASP A 44 15.68 0.10 -6.80
C ASP A 44 14.57 -0.91 -7.12
N ILE A 45 13.35 -0.41 -7.32
CA ILE A 45 12.17 -1.19 -7.73
C ILE A 45 12.43 -1.91 -9.06
N GLN A 46 13.25 -1.31 -9.94
CA GLN A 46 13.62 -1.92 -11.20
C GLN A 46 14.52 -3.16 -11.01
N ALA A 47 15.52 -3.09 -10.13
CA ALA A 47 16.29 -4.28 -9.75
C ALA A 47 15.44 -5.32 -9.03
N PHE A 48 14.46 -4.89 -8.22
CA PHE A 48 13.52 -5.80 -7.58
C PHE A 48 12.67 -6.55 -8.62
N SER A 49 12.13 -5.83 -9.60
CA SER A 49 11.34 -6.38 -10.73
C SER A 49 12.17 -7.40 -11.54
N ARG A 50 13.44 -7.10 -11.82
CA ARG A 50 14.36 -8.06 -12.48
C ARG A 50 14.63 -9.30 -11.64
N ARG A 51 14.65 -9.18 -10.31
CA ARG A 51 14.95 -10.30 -9.40
C ARG A 51 13.75 -11.23 -9.21
N PHE A 52 12.53 -10.70 -9.29
CA PHE A 52 11.31 -11.45 -9.01
C PHE A 52 10.35 -11.41 -10.23
N PRO A 53 10.35 -12.44 -11.09
CA PRO A 53 9.48 -12.47 -12.28
C PRO A 53 7.97 -12.44 -11.96
N GLY A 54 7.59 -12.84 -10.74
CA GLY A 54 6.22 -12.73 -10.23
C GLY A 54 5.82 -11.32 -9.78
N PHE A 55 6.78 -10.38 -9.72
CA PHE A 55 6.56 -9.00 -9.37
C PHE A 55 6.37 -8.16 -10.63
N ARG A 56 5.37 -7.26 -10.59
CA ARG A 56 5.12 -6.28 -11.65
C ARG A 56 5.01 -4.92 -11.00
N ASP A 57 5.86 -3.98 -11.41
CA ASP A 57 5.71 -2.58 -11.05
C ASP A 57 4.77 -1.87 -12.04
N ALA A 58 3.87 -1.04 -11.49
CA ALA A 58 3.04 -0.13 -12.26
C ALA A 58 3.16 1.26 -11.66
N ALA A 59 3.91 2.14 -12.31
CA ALA A 59 3.90 3.57 -12.03
C ALA A 59 2.89 4.24 -12.97
N LYS A 60 1.76 4.71 -12.44
CA LYS A 60 0.78 5.48 -13.21
C LYS A 60 0.25 6.66 -12.39
N PRO A 61 -0.11 7.78 -13.03
CA PRO A 61 -0.55 9.00 -12.35
C PRO A 61 -1.86 8.85 -11.57
N ALA A 62 -2.64 7.80 -11.81
CA ALA A 62 -3.81 7.50 -11.00
C ALA A 62 -3.95 6.00 -10.76
N LEU A 63 -4.10 5.63 -9.48
CA LEU A 63 -4.57 4.31 -9.03
C LEU A 63 -5.73 3.81 -9.92
N PHE A 64 -6.66 4.72 -10.22
CA PHE A 64 -7.81 4.50 -11.10
C PHE A 64 -7.44 3.99 -12.49
N GLU A 65 -6.37 4.50 -13.12
CA GLU A 65 -5.97 4.03 -14.45
C GLU A 65 -5.41 2.61 -14.43
N VAL A 66 -4.66 2.25 -13.39
CA VAL A 66 -4.20 0.86 -13.22
C VAL A 66 -5.39 -0.03 -12.99
N MET A 67 -6.34 0.40 -12.16
CA MET A 67 -7.55 -0.35 -11.89
C MET A 67 -8.39 -0.57 -13.16
N VAL A 68 -8.61 0.47 -13.94
CA VAL A 68 -9.28 0.40 -15.25
C VAL A 68 -8.51 -0.50 -16.22
N SER A 69 -7.17 -0.50 -16.18
CA SER A 69 -6.34 -1.39 -17.01
C SER A 69 -6.52 -2.86 -16.60
N LEU A 70 -6.54 -3.15 -15.29
CA LEU A 70 -6.77 -4.51 -14.76
C LEU A 70 -8.17 -5.01 -15.12
N MET A 71 -9.19 -4.14 -15.03
CA MET A 71 -10.55 -4.46 -15.46
C MET A 71 -10.62 -4.76 -16.97
N ARG A 72 -9.96 -3.95 -17.81
CA ARG A 72 -9.91 -4.19 -19.26
C ARG A 72 -9.21 -5.50 -19.62
N GLN A 73 -8.21 -5.91 -18.84
CA GLN A 73 -7.49 -7.17 -19.07
C GLN A 73 -8.21 -8.41 -18.52
N GLN A 74 -9.42 -8.26 -17.93
CA GLN A 74 -10.18 -9.34 -17.29
C GLN A 74 -9.38 -10.17 -16.26
N GLN A 75 -8.38 -9.57 -15.63
CA GLN A 75 -7.62 -10.19 -14.54
C GLN A 75 -7.89 -9.40 -13.26
N PRO A 76 -9.06 -9.60 -12.62
CA PRO A 76 -9.33 -8.98 -11.33
C PRO A 76 -8.33 -9.50 -10.31
N PRO A 77 -7.80 -8.64 -9.42
CA PRO A 77 -6.91 -9.09 -8.37
C PRO A 77 -7.66 -10.01 -7.40
N THR A 78 -7.02 -11.09 -6.97
CA THR A 78 -7.57 -11.99 -5.95
C THR A 78 -7.60 -11.36 -4.55
N CYS A 79 -6.74 -10.36 -4.31
CA CYS A 79 -6.65 -9.61 -3.07
C CYS A 79 -5.97 -8.27 -3.33
N ILE A 80 -6.41 -7.24 -2.61
CA ILE A 80 -5.75 -5.93 -2.56
C ILE A 80 -5.05 -5.81 -1.22
N ILE A 81 -3.74 -5.59 -1.22
CA ILE A 81 -3.00 -5.24 0.00
C ILE A 81 -2.65 -3.77 -0.07
N ALA A 82 -3.10 -2.98 0.90
CA ALA A 82 -2.87 -1.54 0.94
C ALA A 82 -2.13 -1.14 2.19
N ASP A 83 -1.35 -0.07 2.10
CA ASP A 83 -0.81 0.59 3.27
C ASP A 83 -1.96 1.05 4.18
N GLY A 84 -1.80 0.84 5.50
CA GLY A 84 -2.84 1.18 6.45
C GLY A 84 -3.24 2.66 6.44
N ILE A 85 -2.36 3.59 6.03
CA ILE A 85 -2.73 5.00 5.87
C ILE A 85 -3.62 5.20 4.63
N MET A 86 -3.41 4.42 3.57
CA MET A 86 -4.20 4.48 2.33
C MET A 86 -5.45 3.58 2.33
N SER A 87 -6.00 3.29 3.51
CA SER A 87 -7.09 2.32 3.66
C SER A 87 -8.37 2.73 2.90
N CYS A 88 -8.74 4.02 2.86
CA CYS A 88 -10.00 4.45 2.25
C CYS A 88 -10.06 4.18 0.74
N SER A 89 -9.06 4.64 -0.01
CA SER A 89 -8.98 4.42 -1.47
C SER A 89 -8.88 2.93 -1.83
N ALA A 90 -8.26 2.13 -0.96
CA ALA A 90 -8.15 0.70 -1.16
C ALA A 90 -9.47 -0.04 -0.91
N ILE A 91 -10.28 0.41 0.06
CA ILE A 91 -11.60 -0.15 0.32
C ILE A 91 -12.53 0.07 -0.87
N ASP A 92 -12.53 1.27 -1.45
CA ASP A 92 -13.35 1.57 -2.62
C ASP A 92 -12.91 0.74 -3.83
N ALA A 93 -11.60 0.58 -4.02
CA ALA A 93 -11.07 -0.33 -5.03
C ALA A 93 -11.51 -1.78 -4.78
N GLY A 94 -11.45 -2.26 -3.54
CA GLY A 94 -11.87 -3.62 -3.18
C GLY A 94 -13.35 -3.88 -3.49
N LYS A 95 -14.22 -2.90 -3.23
CA LYS A 95 -15.64 -2.98 -3.59
C LYS A 95 -15.85 -3.05 -5.10
N GLU A 96 -15.10 -2.24 -5.86
CA GLU A 96 -15.17 -2.21 -7.32
C GLU A 96 -14.73 -3.54 -7.95
N PHE A 97 -13.69 -4.18 -7.39
CA PHE A 97 -13.21 -5.47 -7.86
C PHE A 97 -13.90 -6.70 -7.26
N GLY A 98 -14.72 -6.52 -6.22
CA GLY A 98 -15.22 -7.64 -5.41
C GLY A 98 -14.11 -8.43 -4.72
N ALA A 99 -12.97 -7.79 -4.42
CA ALA A 99 -11.78 -8.43 -3.87
C ALA A 99 -11.58 -8.05 -2.39
N PRO A 100 -11.09 -8.99 -1.55
CA PRO A 100 -10.73 -8.67 -0.18
C PRO A 100 -9.62 -7.63 -0.13
N VAL A 101 -9.73 -6.72 0.84
CA VAL A 101 -8.73 -5.68 1.11
C VAL A 101 -8.05 -5.96 2.44
N LEU A 102 -6.74 -6.13 2.41
CA LEU A 102 -5.89 -6.29 3.58
C LEU A 102 -5.12 -4.99 3.81
N ALA A 103 -5.34 -4.37 4.96
CA ALA A 103 -4.56 -3.22 5.39
C ALA A 103 -3.26 -3.69 6.06
N PHE A 104 -2.11 -3.37 5.46
CA PHE A 104 -0.80 -3.60 6.03
C PHE A 104 -0.31 -2.34 6.75
N ARG A 105 -0.25 -2.41 8.08
CA ARG A 105 0.23 -1.30 8.91
C ARG A 105 1.75 -1.41 9.06
N THR A 106 2.47 -0.46 8.50
CA THR A 106 3.93 -0.40 8.54
C THR A 106 4.48 0.16 9.86
N SER A 107 3.62 0.81 10.64
CA SER A 107 3.93 1.30 11.99
C SER A 107 3.87 0.19 13.04
N SER A 108 4.46 0.41 14.22
CA SER A 108 4.39 -0.55 15.33
C SER A 108 2.98 -0.68 15.88
N ALA A 109 2.69 -1.85 16.48
CA ALA A 109 1.41 -2.11 17.13
C ALA A 109 1.08 -1.09 18.23
N CYS A 110 2.07 -0.64 19.01
CA CYS A 110 1.86 0.37 20.06
C CYS A 110 1.47 1.74 19.49
N CYS A 111 2.08 2.18 18.38
CA CYS A 111 1.69 3.41 17.70
C CYS A 111 0.26 3.31 17.14
N ILE A 112 -0.11 2.17 16.55
CA ILE A 112 -1.46 1.98 16.01
C ILE A 112 -2.50 1.97 17.14
N TRP A 113 -2.16 1.34 18.26
CA TRP A 113 -3.02 1.31 19.44
C TRP A 113 -3.33 2.71 19.96
N THR A 114 -2.32 3.58 20.06
CA THR A 114 -2.56 4.97 20.48
C THR A 114 -3.40 5.75 19.47
N TYR A 115 -3.22 5.54 18.17
CA TYR A 115 -4.09 6.16 17.15
C TYR A 115 -5.56 5.73 17.30
N PHE A 116 -5.84 4.45 17.54
CA PHE A 116 -7.22 3.98 17.73
C PHE A 116 -7.87 4.49 19.01
N HIS A 117 -7.07 4.77 20.03
CA HIS A 117 -7.56 5.30 21.30
C HIS A 117 -7.47 6.82 21.39
N LEU A 118 -7.05 7.52 20.34
CA LEU A 118 -6.87 8.97 20.37
C LEU A 118 -8.18 9.69 20.72
N SER A 119 -9.32 9.26 20.16
CA SER A 119 -10.62 9.85 20.49
C SER A 119 -10.98 9.69 21.97
N MET A 120 -10.64 8.54 22.57
CA MET A 120 -10.87 8.29 24.00
C MET A 120 -9.93 9.16 24.85
N LEU A 121 -8.64 9.24 24.49
CA LEU A 121 -7.67 10.08 25.19
C LEU A 121 -8.06 11.57 25.13
N ILE A 122 -8.64 12.03 24.01
CA ILE A 122 -9.16 13.40 23.88
C ILE A 122 -10.38 13.60 24.79
N GLN A 123 -11.32 12.65 24.82
CA GLN A 123 -12.52 12.72 25.66
C GLN A 123 -12.17 12.77 27.16
N GLU A 124 -11.15 12.01 27.57
CA GLU A 124 -10.68 11.97 28.96
C GLU A 124 -9.75 13.16 29.32
N GLY A 125 -9.43 14.04 28.36
CA GLY A 125 -8.57 15.22 28.60
C GLY A 125 -7.09 14.91 28.76
N GLU A 126 -6.65 13.70 28.39
CA GLU A 126 -5.27 13.22 28.51
C GLU A 126 -4.33 13.78 27.42
N VAL A 127 -4.87 14.46 26.42
CA VAL A 127 -4.09 15.10 25.34
C VAL A 127 -4.29 16.62 25.38
N PRO A 128 -3.22 17.44 25.44
CA PRO A 128 -3.33 18.90 25.49
C PRO A 128 -3.60 19.47 24.09
N LEU A 129 -4.71 19.09 23.48
CA LEU A 129 -5.16 19.65 22.20
C LEU A 129 -6.08 20.83 22.49
N GLN A 130 -5.48 22.02 22.67
CA GLN A 130 -6.23 23.28 22.67
C GLN A 130 -6.64 23.58 21.21
N GLY A 131 -7.95 23.67 20.97
CA GLY A 131 -8.53 24.05 19.68
C GLY A 131 -8.31 25.52 19.34
#